data_AF-A0A948VA88-F1
#
_entry.id   AF-A0A948VA88-F1
#
_cell.length_a   1.000
_cell.length_b   1.000
_cell.length_c   1.000
_cell.angle_alpha   90.00
_cell.angle_beta   90.00
_cell.angle_gamma   90.00
#
_symmetry.space_group_name_H-M   'P 1'
#
loop_
_entity.id
_entity.type
_entity.pdbx_description
1 polymer ?
#
loop_
_entity_poly.entity_id
_entity_poly.type
_entity_poly.pdbx_seq_one_letter_code
_entity_poly.pdbx_strand_id
1 'polypeptide(L)'
;MKVKEKKWIRFRIYLVACFFLGGLGVVLARAYQLQVLERDRLTSIALADYKGTVKLPPKRGTIYDREGHELAVSVEVGSIYAHPNQVKRKAHVALKL
;
A
#
# COMPACT_ATOMS: atom_id res chain seq x y z
N MET A 1 -23.33 -49.96 -18.85
CA MET A 1 -23.79 -49.14 -17.71
C MET A 1 -25.27 -48.87 -17.85
N LYS A 2 -26.06 -49.06 -16.78
CA LYS A 2 -27.52 -48.95 -16.84
C LYS A 2 -27.90 -47.47 -17.03
N VAL A 3 -28.91 -47.16 -17.85
CA VAL A 3 -29.37 -45.78 -18.16
C VAL A 3 -29.61 -44.94 -16.89
N LYS A 4 -30.03 -45.61 -15.80
CA LYS A 4 -30.24 -45.01 -14.46
C LYS A 4 -28.96 -44.42 -13.85
N GLU A 5 -27.81 -45.07 -14.03
CA GLU A 5 -26.51 -44.61 -13.52
C GLU A 5 -26.04 -43.35 -14.25
N LYS A 6 -26.24 -43.28 -15.56
CA LYS A 6 -25.88 -42.10 -16.38
C LYS A 6 -26.70 -40.86 -15.98
N LYS A 7 -27.99 -41.03 -15.67
CA LYS A 7 -28.85 -39.95 -15.18
C LYS A 7 -28.42 -39.47 -13.78
N TRP A 8 -28.03 -40.39 -12.90
CA TRP A 8 -27.57 -40.08 -11.55
C TRP A 8 -26.24 -39.31 -11.54
N ILE A 9 -25.29 -39.70 -12.40
CA ILE A 9 -24.01 -38.99 -12.56
C ILE A 9 -24.25 -37.56 -13.07
N ARG A 10 -25.10 -37.38 -14.09
CA ARG A 10 -25.43 -36.04 -14.62
C ARG A 10 -26.09 -35.15 -13.56
N PHE A 11 -26.99 -35.70 -12.75
CA PHE A 11 -27.61 -34.97 -11.66
C PHE A 11 -26.59 -34.48 -10.64
N ARG A 12 -25.65 -35.33 -10.21
CA ARG A 12 -24.55 -34.94 -9.31
C ARG A 12 -23.68 -33.83 -9.91
N ILE A 13 -23.36 -33.92 -11.21
CA ILE A 13 -22.58 -32.90 -11.90
C ILE A 13 -23.31 -31.56 -11.90
N TYR A 14 -24.61 -31.52 -12.22
CA TYR A 14 -25.39 -30.29 -12.19
C TYR A 14 -25.51 -29.70 -10.77
N LEU A 15 -25.64 -30.55 -9.76
CA LEU A 15 -25.69 -30.11 -8.36
C LEU A 15 -24.37 -29.41 -7.98
N VAL A 16 -23.23 -30.04 -8.27
CA VAL A 16 -21.90 -29.46 -8.00
C VAL A 16 -21.69 -28.18 -8.80
N ALA A 17 -22.05 -28.16 -10.09
CA ALA A 17 -21.95 -26.97 -10.92
C ALA A 17 -22.81 -25.81 -10.40
N CYS A 18 -24.04 -26.09 -9.97
CA CYS A 18 -24.93 -25.09 -9.37
C CYS A 18 -24.36 -24.54 -8.07
N PHE A 19 -23.76 -25.39 -7.23
CA PHE A 19 -23.07 -24.95 -6.01
C PHE A 19 -21.93 -23.98 -6.31
N PHE A 20 -21.05 -24.32 -7.26
CA PHE A 20 -19.93 -23.43 -7.64
C PHE A 20 -20.41 -22.14 -8.31
N LEU A 21 -21.42 -22.20 -9.17
CA LEU A 21 -22.01 -21.01 -9.80
C LEU A 21 -22.67 -20.10 -8.77
N GLY A 22 -23.40 -20.67 -7.81
CA GLY A 22 -23.97 -19.93 -6.69
C GLY A 22 -22.89 -19.25 -5.84
N GLY A 23 -21.84 -19.98 -5.49
CA GLY A 23 -20.69 -19.44 -4.77
C GLY A 23 -20.00 -18.29 -5.52
N LEU A 24 -19.77 -18.46 -6.83
CA LEU A 24 -19.21 -17.41 -7.68
C LEU A 24 -20.12 -16.17 -7.72
N GLY A 25 -21.43 -16.37 -7.83
CA GLY A 25 -22.42 -15.30 -7.78
C GLY A 25 -22.36 -14.48 -6.49
N VAL A 26 -22.21 -15.14 -5.33
CA VAL A 26 -22.05 -14.46 -4.03
C VAL A 26 -20.77 -13.62 -4.00
N VAL A 27 -19.65 -14.16 -4.48
CA VAL A 27 -18.37 -13.44 -4.53
C VAL A 27 -18.47 -12.22 -5.44
N LEU A 28 -19.08 -12.36 -6.63
CA LEU A 28 -19.27 -11.26 -7.57
C LEU A 28 -20.21 -10.19 -7.02
N ALA A 29 -21.30 -10.58 -6.36
CA ALA A 29 -22.20 -9.64 -5.70
C ALA A 29 -21.48 -8.85 -4.60
N ARG A 30 -20.64 -9.52 -3.80
CA ARG A 30 -19.84 -8.86 -2.77
C ARG A 30 -18.79 -7.92 -3.38
N ALA A 31 -18.16 -8.33 -4.48
CA ALA A 31 -17.22 -7.49 -5.21
C ALA A 31 -17.92 -6.25 -5.79
N TYR A 32 -19.11 -6.40 -6.38
CA TYR A 32 -19.90 -5.28 -6.88
C TYR A 32 -20.29 -4.30 -5.75
N GLN A 33 -20.72 -4.81 -4.60
CA GLN A 33 -21.00 -3.97 -3.44
C GLN A 33 -19.77 -3.12 -3.05
N LEU A 34 -18.61 -3.74 -2.91
CA LEU A 34 -17.40 -3.03 -2.50
C LEU A 34 -16.89 -2.06 -3.57
N GLN A 35 -16.92 -2.46 -4.85
CA GLN A 35 -16.32 -1.70 -5.95
C GLN A 35 -17.23 -0.61 -6.50
N VAL A 36 -18.56 -0.78 -6.44
CA VAL A 36 -19.52 0.16 -7.02
C VAL A 36 -20.25 0.94 -5.94
N LEU A 37 -20.85 0.27 -4.95
CA LEU A 37 -21.64 0.95 -3.92
C LEU A 37 -20.74 1.66 -2.90
N GLU A 38 -19.63 1.03 -2.50
CA GLU A 38 -18.73 1.56 -1.47
C GLU A 38 -17.50 2.30 -2.05
N ARG A 39 -17.48 2.52 -3.37
CA ARG A 39 -16.35 3.12 -4.10
C ARG A 39 -15.89 4.44 -3.50
N ASP A 40 -16.81 5.37 -3.31
CA ASP A 40 -16.48 6.74 -2.92
C ASP A 40 -15.96 6.78 -1.48
N ARG A 41 -16.54 5.95 -0.60
CA ARG A 41 -16.08 5.77 0.78
C ARG A 41 -14.67 5.17 0.85
N LEU A 42 -14.41 4.10 0.11
CA LEU A 42 -13.09 3.47 0.10
C LEU A 42 -12.04 4.38 -0.55
N THR A 43 -12.43 5.14 -1.57
CA THR A 43 -11.55 6.12 -2.23
C THR A 43 -11.21 7.29 -1.29
N SER A 44 -12.16 7.79 -0.51
CA SER A 44 -11.89 8.89 0.42
C SER A 44 -10.96 8.49 1.55
N ILE A 45 -11.12 7.28 2.10
CA ILE A 45 -10.19 6.70 3.09
C ILE A 45 -8.80 6.57 2.48
N ALA A 46 -8.67 5.99 1.28
CA ALA A 46 -7.40 5.86 0.60
C ALA A 46 -6.73 7.24 0.38
N LEU A 47 -7.47 8.24 -0.08
CA LEU A 47 -6.94 9.58 -0.30
C LEU A 47 -6.48 10.27 0.99
N ALA A 48 -7.16 10.02 2.12
CA ALA A 48 -6.75 10.55 3.41
C ALA A 48 -5.40 9.96 3.88
N ASP A 49 -5.19 8.65 3.67
CA ASP A 49 -3.95 7.99 4.06
C ASP A 49 -2.79 8.27 3.08
N TYR A 50 -3.05 8.38 1.78
CA TYR A 50 -2.01 8.68 0.78
C TYR A 50 -1.55 10.14 0.79
N LYS A 51 -2.43 11.09 1.12
CA LYS A 51 -2.08 12.51 1.21
C LYS A 51 -1.71 12.89 2.64
N GLY A 52 -0.55 12.42 3.09
CA GLY A 52 0.08 12.94 4.28
C GLY A 52 0.49 14.41 4.07
N THR A 53 -0.12 15.34 4.80
CA THR A 53 0.37 16.72 4.84
C THR A 53 1.64 16.76 5.67
N VAL A 54 2.80 16.75 5.01
CA VAL A 54 4.08 16.95 5.69
C VAL A 54 4.21 18.43 6.03
N LYS A 55 4.22 18.76 7.33
CA LYS A 55 4.54 20.12 7.77
C LYS A 55 6.03 20.36 7.51
N LEU A 56 6.35 21.21 6.54
CA LEU A 56 7.72 21.71 6.36
C LEU A 56 8.01 22.70 7.49
N PRO A 57 8.96 22.42 8.40
CA PRO A 57 9.34 23.40 9.40
C PRO A 57 9.99 24.60 8.71
N PRO A 58 9.65 25.84 9.11
CA PRO A 58 10.31 27.03 8.58
C PRO A 58 11.77 27.07 9.04
N LYS A 59 12.65 27.73 8.27
CA LYS A 59 14.02 28.01 8.71
C LYS A 59 13.98 28.85 10.00
N ARG A 60 14.82 28.48 10.97
CA ARG A 60 15.02 29.30 12.18
C ARG A 60 15.78 30.57 11.80
N GLY A 61 15.32 31.70 12.31
CA GLY A 61 15.97 33.00 12.10
C GLY A 61 17.37 33.06 12.71
N THR A 62 18.21 33.92 12.13
CA THR A 62 19.56 34.20 12.61
C THR A 62 19.52 34.95 13.94
N ILE A 63 20.37 34.55 14.89
CA ILE A 63 20.58 35.28 16.15
C ILE A 63 21.78 36.21 15.95
N TYR A 64 21.63 37.48 16.32
CA TYR A 64 22.68 38.49 16.25
C TYR A 64 23.06 38.98 17.65
N ASP A 65 24.31 39.41 17.80
CA ASP A 65 24.75 40.22 18.95
C ASP A 65 24.28 41.69 18.79
N ARG A 66 24.47 42.52 19.83
CA ARG A 66 24.13 43.94 19.87
C ARG A 66 24.77 44.75 18.73
N GLU A 67 25.94 44.35 18.26
CA GLU A 67 26.63 44.98 17.13
C GLU A 67 26.22 44.45 15.75
N GLY A 68 25.28 43.49 15.69
CA GLY A 68 24.79 42.92 14.43
C GLY A 68 25.62 41.76 13.89
N HIS A 69 26.57 41.22 14.66
CA HIS A 69 27.32 40.02 14.30
C HIS A 69 26.48 38.75 14.47
N GLU A 70 26.55 37.83 13.52
CA GLU A 70 25.82 36.55 13.56
C GLU A 70 26.38 35.61 14.63
N LEU A 71 25.54 35.15 15.56
CA LEU A 71 25.88 34.19 16.62
C LEU A 71 25.38 32.77 16.32
N ALA A 72 24.25 32.63 15.64
CA ALA A 72 23.70 31.33 15.25
C ALA A 72 22.87 31.44 13.97
N VAL A 73 23.17 30.56 13.00
CA VAL A 73 22.52 30.49 11.68
C VAL A 73 22.01 29.09 11.39
N SER A 74 20.98 28.99 10.54
CA SER A 74 20.46 27.72 10.03
C SER A 74 21.01 27.46 8.62
N VAL A 75 21.73 26.35 8.44
CA VAL A 75 22.30 25.97 7.14
C VAL A 75 21.68 24.67 6.66
N GLU A 76 21.27 24.64 5.39
CA GLU A 76 20.84 23.40 4.74
C GLU A 76 22.07 22.58 4.36
N VAL A 77 22.10 21.33 4.84
CA VAL A 77 23.18 20.39 4.54
C VAL A 77 22.60 19.13 3.91
N GLY A 78 23.30 18.58 2.92
CA GLY A 78 22.95 17.28 2.35
C GLY A 78 23.25 16.17 3.36
N SER A 79 22.26 15.31 3.61
CA SER A 79 22.46 14.09 4.40
C SER A 79 22.65 12.90 3.44
N ILE A 80 23.66 12.08 3.71
CA ILE A 80 23.92 10.85 2.96
C ILE A 80 23.43 9.68 3.81
N TYR A 81 22.63 8.79 3.22
CA TYR A 81 22.22 7.54 3.86
C TYR A 81 22.42 6.37 2.90
N ALA A 82 22.56 5.16 3.46
CA ALA A 82 22.67 3.92 2.70
C ALA A 82 21.61 2.92 3.16
N HIS A 83 20.95 2.27 2.20
CA HIS A 83 19.99 1.20 2.49
C HIS A 83 20.70 -0.16 2.49
N PRO A 84 20.89 -0.85 3.63
CA PRO A 84 21.75 -2.03 3.71
C PRO A 84 21.35 -3.17 2.77
N ASN A 85 20.06 -3.37 2.51
CA ASN A 85 19.60 -4.45 1.62
C ASN A 85 19.90 -4.21 0.13
N GLN A 86 20.20 -2.97 -0.25
CA GLN A 86 20.58 -2.62 -1.63
C GLN A 86 22.10 -2.66 -1.82
N VAL A 87 22.88 -2.84 -0.75
CA VAL A 87 24.34 -2.92 -0.80
C VAL A 87 24.75 -4.38 -0.96
N LYS A 88 25.27 -4.73 -2.14
CA LYS A 88 25.68 -6.12 -2.48
C LYS A 88 26.75 -6.66 -1.53
N ARG A 89 27.91 -6.00 -1.43
CA ARG A 89 29.04 -6.42 -0.59
C ARG A 89 29.14 -5.58 0.67
N LYS A 90 28.18 -5.71 1.57
CA LYS A 90 28.06 -4.89 2.80
C LYS A 90 29.39 -4.77 3.57
N ALA A 91 30.02 -5.92 3.86
CA ALA A 91 31.28 -5.97 4.61
C ALA A 91 32.44 -5.24 3.92
N HIS A 92 32.53 -5.33 2.59
CA HIS A 92 33.62 -4.70 1.83
C HIS A 92 33.41 -3.21 1.61
N VAL A 93 32.15 -2.77 1.48
CA VAL A 93 31.80 -1.35 1.31
C VAL A 93 31.91 -0.60 2.65
N ALA A 94 31.54 -1.24 3.76
CA ALA A 94 31.68 -0.66 5.09
C ALA A 94 33.14 -0.37 5.49
N LEU A 95 34.10 -1.15 4.97
CA LEU A 95 35.53 -0.93 5.20
C LEU A 95 36.14 0.21 4.35
N LYS A 96 35.40 0.72 3.36
CA LYS A 96 35.86 1.77 2.43
C LYS A 96 35.27 3.16 2.72
N LEU A 97 34.28 3.23 3.62
CA LEU A 97 33.70 4.46 4.14
C LEU A 97 34.45 4.89 5.38
#